data_AF-A0A9D2UPJ4-F1
#
_entry.id   AF-A0A9D2UPJ4-F1
#
_cell.length_a   1.000
_cell.length_b   1.000
_cell.length_c   1.000
_cell.angle_alpha   90.00
_cell.angle_beta   90.00
_cell.angle_gamma   90.00
#
_symmetry.space_group_name_H-M   'P 1'
#
loop_
_entity.id
_entity.type
_entity.pdbx_description
1 polymer ?
#
loop_
_entity_poly.entity_id
_entity_poly.type
_entity_poly.pdbx_seq_one_letter_code
_entity_poly.pdbx_strand_id
1 'polypeptide(L)'
;MSAEALDLVYPFTGRWLVQNSPADQVPSHGTTRFATSYAIDFVPVDASGRSAVFGLGSLFRPEPPEQFIGFGRSVLAPVAGVVVAVHDSATDHPAYRGLPSLGYAMTQRRRADAGWLALAGNHIMIRTGTAVVALCHLQQGSVQFQVGQTVQIGEKLGRCGNSGNSTEPHLHVQAISSLDIARADAVPIRFSGTLPPAGDIVDL
;
A
#
# COMPACT_ATOMS: atom_id res chain seq x y z
N MET A 1 -7.10 13.34 23.50
CA MET A 1 -5.84 13.82 22.90
C MET A 1 -5.75 13.16 21.54
N SER A 2 -5.78 13.92 20.44
CA SER A 2 -5.51 13.34 19.12
C SER A 2 -4.08 12.84 19.15
N ALA A 3 -3.84 11.58 18.79
CA ALA A 3 -2.48 11.10 18.60
C ALA A 3 -1.80 12.01 17.57
N GLU A 4 -0.55 12.39 17.83
CA GLU A 4 0.25 13.17 16.89
C GLU A 4 0.50 12.33 15.63
N ALA A 5 0.37 12.95 14.45
CA ALA A 5 0.57 12.25 13.20
C ALA A 5 2.04 11.88 13.00
N LEU A 6 2.30 10.60 12.71
CA LEU A 6 3.62 10.12 12.35
C LEU A 6 4.03 10.70 10.99
N ASP A 7 5.12 11.47 10.97
CA ASP A 7 5.66 12.05 9.75
C ASP A 7 6.61 11.05 9.05
N LEU A 8 6.31 10.78 7.79
CA LEU A 8 6.98 9.80 6.93
C LEU A 8 7.70 10.54 5.80
N VAL A 9 8.75 9.95 5.22
CA VAL A 9 9.15 10.33 3.87
C VAL A 9 8.37 9.52 2.85
N TYR A 10 8.22 10.03 1.63
CA TYR A 10 7.60 9.27 0.56
C TYR A 10 8.40 7.99 0.25
N PRO A 11 7.77 6.80 0.24
CA PRO A 11 8.44 5.51 0.07
C PRO A 11 8.75 5.18 -1.40
N PHE A 12 8.99 6.17 -2.24
CA PHE A 12 9.18 6.00 -3.68
C PHE A 12 9.83 7.21 -4.34
N THR A 13 10.25 7.04 -5.60
CA THR A 13 10.68 8.10 -6.51
C THR A 13 9.77 8.16 -7.74
N GLY A 14 9.80 9.30 -8.45
CA GLY A 14 9.00 9.57 -9.63
C GLY A 14 7.52 9.80 -9.32
N ARG A 15 6.68 9.67 -10.36
CA ARG A 15 5.27 10.06 -10.32
C ARG A 15 4.34 8.99 -9.76
N TRP A 16 3.59 9.34 -8.72
CA TRP A 16 2.58 8.50 -8.09
C TRP A 16 1.30 9.31 -7.82
N LEU A 17 0.18 8.81 -8.33
CA LEU A 17 -1.16 9.31 -8.05
C LEU A 17 -1.58 8.87 -6.66
N VAL A 18 -2.11 9.80 -5.87
CA VAL A 18 -2.66 9.53 -4.55
C VAL A 18 -4.09 9.04 -4.69
N GLN A 19 -4.40 7.92 -4.04
CA GLN A 19 -5.73 7.34 -3.90
C GLN A 19 -6.03 7.04 -2.43
N ASN A 20 -7.31 7.00 -2.07
CA ASN A 20 -7.79 6.65 -0.73
C ASN A 20 -7.02 7.37 0.38
N SER A 21 -7.06 8.71 0.41
CA SER A 21 -6.30 9.52 1.36
C SER A 21 -7.12 9.94 2.59
N PRO A 22 -6.53 9.95 3.80
CA PRO A 22 -7.19 10.49 4.98
C PRO A 22 -7.32 12.02 4.99
N ALA A 23 -6.74 12.72 4.00
CA ALA A 23 -6.99 14.14 3.80
C ALA A 23 -8.44 14.41 3.37
N ASP A 24 -9.04 13.49 2.63
CA ASP A 24 -10.40 13.65 2.08
C ASP A 24 -11.46 12.99 2.97
N GLN A 25 -11.13 11.84 3.55
CA GLN A 25 -12.06 11.06 4.36
C GLN A 25 -11.35 10.19 5.39
N VAL A 26 -11.90 10.12 6.61
CA VAL A 26 -11.48 9.16 7.65
C VAL A 26 -12.71 8.34 8.08
N PRO A 27 -12.68 6.99 7.98
CA PRO A 27 -11.60 6.16 7.47
C PRO A 27 -11.42 6.27 5.95
N SER A 28 -10.18 6.40 5.48
CA SER A 28 -9.86 6.63 4.06
C SER A 28 -10.28 5.51 3.11
N HIS A 29 -10.46 4.30 3.64
CA HIS A 29 -10.89 3.11 2.90
C HIS A 29 -12.32 2.68 3.26
N GLY A 30 -13.11 3.57 3.88
CA GLY A 30 -14.49 3.29 4.30
C GLY A 30 -14.65 2.27 5.43
N THR A 31 -13.54 1.83 6.05
CA THR A 31 -13.54 0.88 7.16
C THR A 31 -12.43 1.16 8.17
N THR A 32 -12.69 0.84 9.44
CA THR A 32 -11.71 0.90 10.53
C THR A 32 -11.08 -0.47 10.81
N ARG A 33 -11.54 -1.55 10.15
CA ARG A 33 -10.98 -2.89 10.33
C ARG A 33 -9.50 -2.89 9.97
N PHE A 34 -8.69 -3.60 10.74
CA PHE A 34 -7.24 -3.71 10.53
C PHE A 34 -6.49 -2.36 10.58
N ALA A 35 -7.03 -1.40 11.33
CA ALA A 35 -6.42 -0.10 11.58
C ALA A 35 -6.12 0.70 10.30
N THR A 36 -6.95 0.56 9.27
CA THR A 36 -6.77 1.21 7.96
C THR A 36 -7.32 2.65 7.91
N SER A 37 -7.79 3.22 9.02
CA SER A 37 -8.49 4.51 9.02
C SER A 37 -7.67 5.67 8.43
N TYR A 38 -6.36 5.63 8.62
CA TYR A 38 -5.40 6.62 8.12
C TYR A 38 -4.46 6.04 7.07
N ALA A 39 -4.83 4.92 6.45
CA ALA A 39 -4.05 4.35 5.36
C ALA A 39 -4.13 5.25 4.11
N ILE A 40 -3.16 5.13 3.22
CA ILE A 40 -3.11 5.85 1.94
C ILE A 40 -2.58 4.93 0.84
N ASP A 41 -3.13 5.09 -0.36
CA ASP A 41 -2.68 4.37 -1.54
C ASP A 41 -1.93 5.30 -2.49
N PHE A 42 -0.84 4.79 -3.04
CA PHE A 42 -0.08 5.45 -4.09
C PHE A 42 -0.03 4.55 -5.33
N VAL A 43 -0.49 5.06 -6.46
CA VAL A 43 -0.50 4.36 -7.75
C VAL A 43 0.54 4.98 -8.69
N PRO A 44 1.54 4.23 -9.15
CA PRO A 44 2.50 4.75 -10.13
C PRO A 44 1.85 5.10 -11.46
N VAL A 45 2.21 6.25 -12.03
CA VAL A 45 1.59 6.76 -13.27
C VAL A 45 2.61 7.29 -14.28
N ASP A 46 2.20 7.33 -15.56
CA ASP A 46 2.96 7.98 -16.63
C ASP A 46 2.86 9.52 -16.56
N ALA A 47 3.48 10.18 -17.54
CA ALA A 47 3.44 11.64 -17.64
C ALA A 47 2.02 12.23 -17.80
N SER A 48 1.06 11.41 -18.25
CA SER A 48 -0.34 11.76 -18.41
C SER A 48 -1.23 11.32 -17.23
N GLY A 49 -0.64 10.82 -16.14
CA GLY A 49 -1.37 10.42 -14.95
C GLY A 49 -2.10 9.07 -15.05
N ARG A 50 -1.70 8.20 -15.99
CA ARG A 50 -2.31 6.86 -16.16
C ARG A 50 -1.40 5.76 -15.62
N SER A 51 -1.98 4.75 -14.95
CA SER A 51 -1.25 3.60 -14.39
C SER A 51 -0.93 2.53 -15.44
N ALA A 52 -1.76 2.41 -16.47
CA ALA A 52 -1.56 1.60 -17.68
C ALA A 52 -2.46 2.11 -18.81
N VAL A 53 -2.18 1.68 -20.05
CA VAL A 53 -3.09 1.91 -21.19
C VAL A 53 -4.44 1.26 -20.88
N PHE A 54 -5.53 1.98 -21.12
CA PHE A 54 -6.89 1.47 -20.96
C PHE A 54 -7.54 1.31 -22.34
N GLY A 55 -7.95 0.09 -22.68
CA GLY A 55 -8.57 -0.22 -23.97
C GLY A 55 -9.78 -1.14 -23.84
N LEU A 56 -10.33 -1.57 -24.99
CA LEU A 56 -11.49 -2.47 -25.01
C LEU A 56 -11.24 -3.79 -24.25
N GLY A 57 -10.01 -4.31 -24.27
CA GLY A 57 -9.63 -5.49 -23.49
C GLY A 57 -9.79 -5.28 -21.98
N SER A 58 -9.38 -4.11 -21.48
CA SER A 58 -9.45 -3.72 -20.07
C SER A 58 -10.89 -3.64 -19.54
N LEU A 59 -11.89 -3.52 -20.43
CA LEU A 59 -13.31 -3.55 -20.04
C LEU A 59 -13.80 -4.96 -19.67
N PHE A 60 -13.21 -6.01 -20.25
CA PHE A 60 -13.78 -7.35 -20.21
C PHE A 60 -12.85 -8.44 -19.66
N ARG A 61 -11.55 -8.16 -19.49
CA ARG A 61 -10.56 -9.17 -19.07
C ARG A 61 -9.64 -8.62 -17.99
N PRO A 62 -9.27 -9.44 -16.99
CA PRO A 62 -8.13 -9.12 -16.12
C PRO A 62 -6.85 -8.99 -16.94
N GLU A 63 -5.95 -8.12 -16.48
CA GLU A 63 -4.72 -7.78 -17.20
C GLU A 63 -3.50 -8.22 -16.38
N PRO A 64 -2.44 -8.73 -17.02
CA PRO A 64 -1.22 -9.10 -16.30
C PRO A 64 -0.62 -7.86 -15.63
N PRO A 65 -0.17 -7.95 -14.36
CA PRO A 65 0.29 -6.79 -13.60
C PRO A 65 1.52 -6.13 -14.23
N GLU A 66 2.31 -6.86 -15.01
CA GLU A 66 3.49 -6.36 -15.75
C GLU A 66 3.15 -5.29 -16.80
N GLN A 67 1.89 -5.14 -17.19
CA GLN A 67 1.46 -4.06 -18.09
C GLN A 67 1.30 -2.71 -17.38
N PHE A 68 1.35 -2.69 -16.06
CA PHE A 68 1.20 -1.48 -15.26
C PHE A 68 2.54 -0.92 -14.87
N ILE A 69 2.64 0.41 -14.93
CA ILE A 69 3.87 1.16 -14.64
C ILE A 69 4.39 0.89 -13.24
N GLY A 70 3.47 0.56 -12.32
CA GLY A 70 3.82 0.34 -10.93
C GLY A 70 4.48 -1.00 -10.63
N PHE A 71 4.16 -2.04 -11.40
CA PHE A 71 4.65 -3.36 -11.08
C PHE A 71 6.17 -3.44 -11.21
N GLY A 72 6.85 -3.86 -10.15
CA GLY A 72 8.31 -3.92 -10.09
C GLY A 72 9.00 -2.60 -9.75
N ARG A 73 8.29 -1.48 -9.54
CA ARG A 73 8.92 -0.22 -9.10
C ARG A 73 9.49 -0.36 -7.70
N SER A 74 10.65 0.25 -7.44
CA SER A 74 11.28 0.22 -6.11
C SER A 74 10.39 0.87 -5.06
N VAL A 75 10.26 0.22 -3.90
CA VAL A 75 9.65 0.77 -2.69
C VAL A 75 10.76 1.00 -1.67
N LEU A 76 10.80 2.20 -1.12
CA LEU A 76 11.83 2.69 -0.20
C LEU A 76 11.29 2.77 1.23
N ALA A 77 12.19 2.74 2.20
CA ALA A 77 11.83 2.87 3.61
C ALA A 77 11.36 4.29 3.93
N PRO A 78 10.10 4.48 4.35
CA PRO A 78 9.56 5.81 4.69
C PRO A 78 10.03 6.28 6.08
N VAL A 79 10.55 5.36 6.90
CA VAL A 79 11.01 5.57 8.27
C VAL A 79 12.24 4.70 8.54
N ALA A 80 13.09 5.16 9.47
CA ALA A 80 14.09 4.30 10.08
C ALA A 80 13.46 3.50 11.22
N GLY A 81 13.93 2.28 11.44
CA GLY A 81 13.40 1.44 12.50
C GLY A 81 13.86 0.00 12.42
N VAL A 82 13.13 -0.89 13.09
CA VAL A 82 13.39 -2.33 13.08
C VAL A 82 12.28 -3.04 12.34
N VAL A 83 12.64 -3.95 11.44
CA VAL A 83 11.68 -4.80 10.73
C VAL A 83 11.07 -5.79 11.71
N VAL A 84 9.74 -5.83 11.78
CA VAL A 84 8.99 -6.60 12.79
C VAL A 84 8.04 -7.63 12.22
N ALA A 85 7.66 -7.49 10.96
CA ALA A 85 6.96 -8.53 10.22
C ALA A 85 7.34 -8.42 8.74
N VAL A 86 7.43 -9.58 8.09
CA VAL A 86 7.61 -9.72 6.65
C VAL A 86 6.72 -10.85 6.17
N HIS A 87 6.00 -10.62 5.08
CA HIS A 87 5.38 -11.65 4.26
C HIS A 87 5.76 -11.39 2.81
N ASP A 88 6.30 -12.39 2.11
CA ASP A 88 6.86 -12.21 0.76
C ASP A 88 6.59 -13.41 -0.18
N SER A 89 5.63 -14.25 0.20
CA SER A 89 5.28 -15.48 -0.53
C SER A 89 3.92 -15.45 -1.22
N ALA A 90 3.11 -14.40 -1.00
CA ALA A 90 1.81 -14.27 -1.65
C ALA A 90 1.98 -13.99 -3.14
N THR A 91 1.21 -14.69 -3.97
CA THR A 91 1.28 -14.54 -5.42
C THR A 91 0.68 -13.22 -5.87
N ASP A 92 1.40 -12.50 -6.73
CA ASP A 92 0.83 -11.38 -7.47
C ASP A 92 -0.23 -11.88 -8.46
N HIS A 93 -1.39 -11.25 -8.47
CA HIS A 93 -2.49 -11.67 -9.35
C HIS A 93 -2.71 -10.64 -10.48
N PRO A 94 -3.48 -10.99 -11.52
CA PRO A 94 -3.89 -10.01 -12.55
C PRO A 94 -4.58 -8.78 -11.97
N ALA A 95 -4.44 -7.64 -12.61
CA ALA A 95 -5.21 -6.44 -12.32
C ALA A 95 -6.66 -6.59 -12.82
N TYR A 96 -7.60 -6.08 -12.03
CA TYR A 96 -9.03 -6.14 -12.28
C TYR A 96 -9.58 -4.73 -12.49
N ARG A 97 -9.57 -4.28 -13.75
CA ARG A 97 -10.22 -3.05 -14.20
C ARG A 97 -11.50 -3.36 -14.96
N GLY A 98 -12.31 -2.35 -15.29
CA GLY A 98 -13.56 -2.54 -16.05
C GLY A 98 -14.55 -3.47 -15.36
N LEU A 99 -15.30 -4.27 -16.13
CA LEU A 99 -16.27 -5.23 -15.56
C LEU A 99 -15.64 -6.27 -14.61
N PRO A 100 -14.43 -6.81 -14.86
CA PRO A 100 -13.75 -7.68 -13.91
C PRO A 100 -13.63 -7.11 -12.48
N SER A 101 -13.51 -5.79 -12.32
CA SER A 101 -13.45 -5.14 -11.00
C SER A 101 -14.67 -5.42 -10.13
N LEU A 102 -15.86 -5.57 -10.73
CA LEU A 102 -17.11 -5.88 -10.01
C LEU A 102 -17.07 -7.30 -9.43
N GLY A 103 -16.58 -8.25 -10.24
CA GLY A 103 -16.33 -9.62 -9.81
C GLY A 103 -15.34 -9.67 -8.64
N TYR A 104 -14.27 -8.89 -8.75
CA TYR A 104 -13.27 -8.76 -7.70
C TYR A 104 -13.85 -8.13 -6.42
N ALA A 105 -14.66 -7.08 -6.53
CA ALA A 105 -15.30 -6.43 -5.38
C ALA A 105 -16.17 -7.39 -4.55
N MET A 106 -16.90 -8.30 -5.21
CA MET A 106 -17.73 -9.32 -4.52
C MET A 106 -16.92 -10.28 -3.63
N THR A 107 -15.60 -10.38 -3.83
CA THR A 107 -14.71 -11.24 -3.04
C THR A 107 -14.09 -10.53 -1.83
N GLN A 108 -14.24 -9.21 -1.71
CA GLN A 108 -13.59 -8.42 -0.65
C GLN A 108 -14.00 -8.83 0.76
N ARG A 109 -15.29 -9.10 1.01
CA ARG A 109 -15.77 -9.53 2.34
C ARG A 109 -15.10 -10.84 2.77
N ARG A 110 -14.99 -11.80 1.86
CA ARG A 110 -14.31 -13.08 2.13
C ARG A 110 -12.83 -12.88 2.42
N ARG A 111 -12.13 -11.98 1.70
CA ARG A 111 -10.73 -11.64 2.00
C ARG A 111 -10.59 -10.97 3.37
N ALA A 112 -11.48 -10.04 3.73
CA ALA A 112 -11.47 -9.41 5.04
C ALA A 112 -11.68 -10.43 6.17
N ASP A 113 -12.52 -11.43 5.96
CA ASP A 113 -12.77 -12.50 6.94
C ASP A 113 -11.61 -13.52 6.98
N ALA A 114 -10.83 -13.66 5.90
CA ALA A 114 -9.59 -14.43 5.87
C ALA A 114 -8.40 -13.72 6.57
N GLY A 115 -8.59 -12.47 7.01
CA GLY A 115 -7.65 -11.75 7.87
C GLY A 115 -6.57 -10.95 7.14
N TRP A 116 -5.63 -10.43 7.92
CA TRP A 116 -4.62 -9.46 7.46
C TRP A 116 -3.82 -9.93 6.25
N LEU A 117 -3.33 -11.17 6.23
CA LEU A 117 -2.51 -11.67 5.12
C LEU A 117 -3.25 -11.64 3.78
N ALA A 118 -4.55 -11.94 3.78
CA ALA A 118 -5.37 -11.90 2.57
C ALA A 118 -5.65 -10.47 2.10
N LEU A 119 -5.59 -9.48 3.01
CA LEU A 119 -5.76 -8.07 2.69
C LEU A 119 -4.44 -7.43 2.26
N ALA A 120 -3.41 -7.50 3.09
CA ALA A 120 -2.12 -6.84 2.86
C ALA A 120 -1.28 -7.51 1.76
N GLY A 121 -1.45 -8.81 1.53
CA GLY A 121 -0.57 -9.57 0.63
C GLY A 121 0.87 -9.58 1.15
N ASN A 122 1.83 -9.47 0.24
CA ASN A 122 3.22 -9.28 0.63
C ASN A 122 3.39 -7.89 1.25
N HIS A 123 4.06 -7.85 2.38
CA HIS A 123 4.24 -6.63 3.13
C HIS A 123 5.47 -6.68 4.01
N ILE A 124 5.92 -5.50 4.39
CA ILE A 124 6.93 -5.30 5.42
C ILE A 124 6.41 -4.32 6.46
N MET A 125 6.66 -4.64 7.73
CA MET A 125 6.32 -3.78 8.85
C MET A 125 7.58 -3.31 9.56
N ILE A 126 7.66 -2.00 9.79
CA ILE A 126 8.80 -1.35 10.42
C ILE A 126 8.31 -0.70 11.71
N ARG A 127 8.85 -1.13 12.85
CA ARG A 127 8.59 -0.53 14.15
C ARG A 127 9.47 0.70 14.34
N THR A 128 8.82 1.82 14.62
CA THR A 128 9.43 3.08 15.06
C THR A 128 9.34 3.19 16.58
N GLY A 129 9.72 4.34 17.15
CA GLY A 129 9.56 4.60 18.59
C GLY A 129 8.09 4.71 19.05
N THR A 130 7.15 5.00 18.14
CA THR A 130 5.77 5.35 18.49
C THR A 130 4.70 4.52 17.78
N ALA A 131 5.04 3.84 16.67
CA ALA A 131 4.09 3.06 15.88
C ALA A 131 4.79 1.95 15.07
N VAL A 132 3.99 1.16 14.35
CA VAL A 132 4.45 0.24 13.32
C VAL A 132 3.93 0.71 11.98
N VAL A 133 4.83 0.97 11.02
CA VAL A 133 4.48 1.34 9.65
C VAL A 133 4.44 0.09 8.79
N ALA A 134 3.32 -0.15 8.10
CA ALA A 134 3.14 -1.24 7.17
C ALA A 134 3.15 -0.72 5.72
N LEU A 135 3.93 -1.39 4.87
CA LEU A 135 3.95 -1.20 3.42
C LEU A 135 3.48 -2.50 2.78
N CYS A 136 2.38 -2.46 2.04
CA CYS A 136 1.64 -3.63 1.58
C CYS A 136 1.62 -3.76 0.05
N HIS A 137 1.02 -4.85 -0.44
CA HIS A 137 0.87 -5.18 -1.86
C HIS A 137 2.20 -5.30 -2.61
N LEU A 138 3.27 -5.70 -1.91
CA LEU A 138 4.60 -5.85 -2.50
C LEU A 138 4.65 -7.00 -3.51
N GLN A 139 5.59 -6.92 -4.43
CA GLN A 139 5.83 -7.97 -5.41
C GLN A 139 6.39 -9.21 -4.71
N GLN A 140 5.89 -10.38 -5.09
CA GLN A 140 6.33 -11.68 -4.56
C GLN A 140 7.86 -11.85 -4.68
N GLY A 141 8.48 -12.26 -3.58
CA GLY A 141 9.92 -12.53 -3.52
C GLY A 141 10.78 -11.28 -3.70
N SER A 142 10.24 -10.08 -3.45
CA SER A 142 10.96 -8.83 -3.66
C SER A 142 11.52 -8.20 -2.39
N VAL A 143 11.05 -8.63 -1.21
CA VAL A 143 11.43 -8.02 0.07
C VAL A 143 12.87 -8.37 0.41
N GLN A 144 13.69 -7.35 0.67
CA GLN A 144 15.15 -7.49 0.88
C GLN A 144 15.55 -7.60 2.35
N PHE A 145 14.57 -7.60 3.26
CA PHE A 145 14.78 -7.57 4.70
C PHE A 145 14.15 -8.75 5.42
N GLN A 146 14.70 -9.07 6.58
CA GLN A 146 14.23 -10.08 7.52
C GLN A 146 13.85 -9.41 8.85
N VAL A 147 12.96 -10.07 9.60
CA VAL A 147 12.57 -9.62 10.94
C VAL A 147 13.80 -9.49 11.84
N GLY A 148 13.88 -8.38 12.57
CA GLY A 148 14.99 -8.04 13.46
C GLY A 148 16.06 -7.15 12.82
N GLN A 149 16.09 -7.00 11.50
CA GLN A 149 17.02 -6.09 10.84
C GLN A 149 16.62 -4.64 11.03
N THR A 150 17.63 -3.77 11.17
CA THR A 150 17.45 -2.32 11.18
C THR A 150 17.39 -1.81 9.75
N VAL A 151 16.50 -0.87 9.48
CA VAL A 151 16.38 -0.16 8.21
C VAL A 151 16.55 1.34 8.42
N GLN A 152 17.20 1.99 7.46
CA GLN A 152 17.35 3.44 7.36
C GLN A 152 16.39 4.02 6.33
N ILE A 153 16.00 5.28 6.52
CA ILE A 153 15.16 6.01 5.57
C ILE A 153 15.79 5.96 4.17
N GLY A 154 14.97 5.67 3.16
CA GLY A 154 15.40 5.62 1.75
C GLY A 154 16.03 4.30 1.30
N GLU A 155 16.28 3.35 2.21
CA GLU A 155 16.74 2.02 1.79
C GLU A 155 15.67 1.29 0.98
N LYS A 156 16.09 0.54 -0.04
CA LYS A 156 15.18 -0.23 -0.88
C LYS A 156 14.65 -1.43 -0.10
N LEU A 157 13.36 -1.40 0.21
CA LEU A 157 12.67 -2.48 0.93
C LEU A 157 12.32 -3.65 0.03
N GLY A 158 11.86 -3.34 -1.19
CA GLY A 158 11.37 -4.31 -2.14
C GLY A 158 10.83 -3.63 -3.40
N ARG A 159 9.79 -4.21 -4.00
CA ARG A 159 9.16 -3.66 -5.20
C ARG A 159 7.64 -3.65 -5.07
N CYS A 160 6.99 -2.67 -5.70
CA CYS A 160 5.55 -2.55 -5.82
C CYS A 160 5.01 -3.75 -6.61
N GLY A 161 3.97 -4.39 -6.09
CA GLY A 161 3.38 -5.60 -6.65
C GLY A 161 1.88 -5.46 -6.83
N ASN A 162 1.19 -6.59 -6.80
CA ASN A 162 -0.26 -6.70 -6.90
C ASN A 162 -0.77 -7.92 -6.12
N SER A 163 -0.20 -8.16 -4.94
CA SER A 163 -0.58 -9.25 -4.04
C SER A 163 -1.63 -8.78 -3.03
N GLY A 164 -2.36 -9.72 -2.41
CA GLY A 164 -3.37 -9.39 -1.39
C GLY A 164 -4.67 -8.85 -1.99
N ASN A 165 -5.32 -7.91 -1.31
CA ASN A 165 -6.56 -7.27 -1.77
C ASN A 165 -6.28 -6.02 -2.61
N SER A 166 -5.61 -6.20 -3.74
CA SER A 166 -5.32 -5.12 -4.69
C SER A 166 -6.16 -5.23 -5.97
N THR A 167 -6.61 -4.12 -6.56
CA THR A 167 -7.26 -4.13 -7.89
C THR A 167 -6.27 -3.93 -9.02
N GLU A 168 -5.21 -3.15 -8.81
CA GLU A 168 -4.11 -2.91 -9.75
C GLU A 168 -2.84 -2.54 -8.99
N PRO A 169 -1.64 -2.64 -9.58
CA PRO A 169 -0.39 -2.40 -8.87
C PRO A 169 -0.31 -1.02 -8.21
N HIS A 170 -0.24 -1.00 -6.88
CA HIS A 170 -0.16 0.20 -6.06
C HIS A 170 0.55 -0.12 -4.73
N LEU A 171 0.95 0.93 -4.02
CA LEU A 171 1.53 0.82 -2.68
C LEU A 171 0.53 1.34 -1.65
N HIS A 172 0.10 0.46 -0.74
CA HIS A 172 -0.68 0.82 0.44
C HIS A 172 0.24 1.07 1.62
N VAL A 173 0.08 2.19 2.30
CA VAL A 173 0.86 2.59 3.49
C VAL A 173 -0.09 2.88 4.65
N GLN A 174 0.19 2.31 5.81
CA GLN A 174 -0.53 2.65 7.05
C GLN A 174 0.39 2.60 8.26
N ALA A 175 0.00 3.27 9.35
CA ALA A 175 0.63 3.13 10.65
C ALA A 175 -0.37 2.61 11.70
N ILE A 176 0.11 1.73 12.58
CA ILE A 176 -0.69 1.04 13.60
C ILE A 176 -0.01 1.08 14.96
N SER A 177 -0.78 1.06 16.04
CA SER A 177 -0.25 1.15 17.40
C SER A 177 0.44 -0.13 17.90
N SER A 178 0.10 -1.30 17.33
CA SER A 178 0.69 -2.59 17.73
C SER A 178 0.63 -3.63 16.61
N LEU A 179 1.38 -4.74 16.76
CA LEU A 179 1.38 -5.87 15.83
C LEU A 179 0.13 -6.76 15.92
N ASP A 180 -0.69 -6.61 16.97
CA ASP A 180 -2.00 -7.26 17.03
C ASP A 180 -2.98 -6.43 16.20
N ILE A 181 -2.93 -6.59 14.88
CA ILE A 181 -3.68 -5.77 13.91
C ILE A 181 -5.19 -5.84 14.13
N ALA A 182 -5.70 -6.92 14.72
CA ALA A 182 -7.11 -7.06 15.04
C ALA A 182 -7.56 -6.14 16.19
N ARG A 183 -6.61 -5.68 17.02
CA ARG A 183 -6.84 -4.80 18.17
C ARG A 183 -6.09 -3.47 18.10
N ALA A 184 -5.20 -3.30 17.13
CA ALA A 184 -4.41 -2.10 16.97
C ALA A 184 -5.30 -0.90 16.60
N ASP A 185 -4.89 0.27 17.08
CA ASP A 185 -5.47 1.54 16.66
C ASP A 185 -4.74 2.04 15.41
N ALA A 186 -5.49 2.68 14.52
CA ALA A 186 -4.92 3.40 13.40
C ALA A 186 -4.17 4.64 13.91
N VAL A 187 -2.91 4.79 13.52
CA VAL A 187 -2.10 5.96 13.86
C VAL A 187 -2.15 6.93 12.67
N PRO A 188 -2.51 8.21 12.87
CA PRO A 188 -2.48 9.19 11.80
C PRO A 188 -1.08 9.29 11.20
N ILE A 189 -1.00 9.40 9.88
CA ILE A 189 0.26 9.60 9.15
C ILE A 189 0.21 10.89 8.35
N ARG A 190 1.38 11.41 8.00
CA ARG A 190 1.61 12.47 7.02
C ARG A 190 2.94 12.24 6.33
N PHE A 191 3.20 12.92 5.22
CA PHE A 191 4.40 12.78 4.41
C PHE A 191 5.09 14.13 4.25
N SER A 192 6.34 14.21 4.73
CA SER A 192 7.15 15.45 4.68
C SER A 192 6.39 16.67 5.23
N GLY A 193 5.67 16.47 6.34
CA GLY A 193 4.93 17.50 7.03
C GLY A 193 3.51 17.77 6.49
N THR A 194 3.13 17.23 5.33
CA THR A 194 1.83 17.44 4.70
C THR A 194 1.06 16.13 4.50
N LEU A 195 -0.25 16.21 4.29
CA LEU A 195 -1.05 15.04 3.95
C LEU A 195 -1.65 15.26 2.55
N PRO A 196 -1.22 14.50 1.53
CA PRO A 196 -1.66 14.77 0.17
C PRO A 196 -3.11 14.26 -0.05
N PRO A 197 -4.01 15.05 -0.63
CA PRO A 197 -5.35 14.62 -1.00
C PRO A 197 -5.35 13.63 -2.17
N ALA A 198 -6.42 12.85 -2.28
CA ALA A 198 -6.65 11.95 -3.40
C ALA A 198 -6.83 12.75 -4.70
N GLY A 199 -6.22 12.25 -5.78
CA GLY A 199 -6.17 12.93 -7.07
C GLY A 199 -4.88 13.71 -7.33
N ASP A 200 -4.11 14.02 -6.28
CA ASP A 200 -2.79 14.64 -6.45
C ASP A 200 -1.78 13.66 -7.05
N ILE A 201 -0.82 14.20 -7.82
CA ILE A 201 0.35 13.45 -8.28
C ILE A 201 1.56 13.98 -7.52
N VAL A 202 2.17 13.10 -6.72
CA VAL A 202 3.46 13.35 -6.09
C VAL A 202 4.56 12.99 -7.10
N ASP A 203 5.51 13.90 -7.33
CA ASP A 203 6.65 13.73 -8.24
C ASP A 203 7.95 14.10 -7.51
N LEU A 204 8.86 13.12 -7.36
CA LEU A 204 10.08 13.20 -6.54
C LEU A 204 11.31 12.71 -7.29
#